data_AF-A0A2E2QY19-F1
#
_entry.id   AF-A0A2E2QY19-F1
#
_cell.length_a   1.000
_cell.length_b   1.000
_cell.length_c   1.000
_cell.angle_alpha   90.00
_cell.angle_beta   90.00
_cell.angle_gamma   90.00
#
_symmetry.space_group_name_H-M   'P 1'
#
loop_
_entity.id
_entity.type
_entity.pdbx_description
1 polymer ?
#
loop_
_entity_poly.entity_id
_entity_poly.type
_entity_poly.pdbx_seq_one_letter_code
_entity_poly.pdbx_strand_id
1 'polypeptide(L)'
;QSQAGLEGIRKLIKKELPSSNVDVIQKNHGVIAWNQLRHKNVSPILKNQHSGFLLTKYEIQEGGKKLKDLLNEKIKFGQWGSKPISDMELGLLINQLRPHALERDYKVELKNLEKQSDDYDTLILEQHEESFKEGFYGVVKGTSGSGKTILAMQVAKLHANANRSVVIFFQNLNIASDVRYQLSTEGYSDSVTVLGLYPFLYDYVENNDFKGKNLKKLKQILEAMENDDIRKHSPPEDWLKKNFGLTVNQFFDDLCIDALAELSKDKDFDNIDTIIVDEAQLFTEKEILSIESLKSDNNPSVFLFGDDFQFLKYSDEDKWEIPETNPKFQTIVKLLQNYRTSSQVTKFMNLVSDSNLRPKEVVGHCEVIKTKQVDWKKNIESGIEYLLKKDFKQSQIVVLSPDREFIYSQFKQLDQLALDGIGLNHIYDDMSKSFINVEGILFSSIRRFTGRQKKAVILLLPDPKNLTNTEVLDNYKELAFIGAGRAEHTLFVLHSPGVDNSLGFSEAEFL
;
A
#
# COMPACT_ATOMS: atom_id res chain seq x y z
N GLN A 1 25.54 22.79 36.73
CA GLN A 1 26.38 23.98 36.99
C GLN A 1 26.25 24.44 38.45
N SER A 2 27.09 25.36 38.92
CA SER A 2 26.97 25.98 40.25
C SER A 2 25.67 26.79 40.35
N GLN A 3 25.11 26.91 41.56
CA GLN A 3 23.85 27.63 41.80
C GLN A 3 23.94 29.10 41.38
N ALA A 4 25.12 29.71 41.55
CA ALA A 4 25.40 31.08 41.10
C ALA A 4 25.35 31.24 39.57
N GLY A 5 25.84 30.25 38.80
CA GLY A 5 25.80 30.29 37.34
C GLY A 5 24.38 30.17 36.78
N LEU A 6 23.57 29.31 37.39
CA LEU A 6 22.16 29.14 37.02
C LEU A 6 21.32 30.39 37.31
N GLU A 7 21.58 31.06 38.43
CA GLU A 7 20.93 32.32 38.79
C GLU A 7 21.33 33.47 37.84
N GLY A 8 22.57 33.47 37.34
CA GLY A 8 23.02 34.41 36.31
C GLY A 8 22.24 34.27 35.00
N ILE A 9 21.99 33.04 34.56
CA ILE A 9 21.21 32.75 33.35
C ILE A 9 19.76 33.18 33.51
N ARG A 10 19.13 32.88 34.66
CA ARG A 10 17.77 33.34 34.98
C ARG A 10 17.63 34.86 34.89
N LYS A 11 18.60 35.60 35.46
CA LYS A 11 18.63 37.06 35.41
C LYS A 11 18.78 37.60 33.99
N LEU A 12 19.61 36.96 33.16
CA LEU A 12 19.76 37.33 31.75
C LEU A 12 18.46 37.14 30.97
N ILE A 13 17.77 36.01 31.18
CA ILE A 13 16.47 35.73 30.52
C ILE A 13 15.41 36.75 30.93
N LYS A 14 15.31 37.12 32.21
CA LYS A 14 14.39 38.19 32.65
C LYS A 14 14.73 39.57 32.09
N LYS A 15 16.01 39.83 31.82
CA LYS A 15 16.47 41.10 31.23
C LYS A 15 16.12 41.20 29.74
N GLU A 16 16.40 40.15 28.97
CA GLU A 16 16.21 40.13 27.52
C GLU A 16 14.75 39.80 27.13
N LEU A 17 14.01 39.10 28.00
CA LEU A 17 12.60 38.74 27.82
C LEU A 17 11.81 39.05 29.11
N PRO A 18 11.43 40.32 29.35
CA PRO A 18 10.79 40.76 30.59
C PRO A 18 9.46 40.08 30.90
N SER A 19 8.77 39.58 29.87
CA SER A 19 7.51 38.83 29.96
C SER A 19 7.70 37.33 30.26
N SER A 20 8.93 36.86 30.47
CA SER A 20 9.22 35.45 30.77
C SER A 20 8.98 35.10 32.25
N ASN A 21 8.20 34.03 32.49
CA ASN A 21 7.86 33.53 33.83
C ASN A 21 8.80 32.41 34.32
N VAL A 22 10.11 32.58 34.12
CA VAL A 22 11.12 31.60 34.56
C VAL A 22 11.44 31.80 36.05
N ASP A 23 10.82 30.98 36.90
CA ASP A 23 10.85 31.19 38.35
C ASP A 23 11.79 30.26 39.13
N VAL A 24 12.10 29.05 38.65
CA VAL A 24 12.96 28.08 39.37
C VAL A 24 13.87 27.31 38.42
N ILE A 25 15.15 27.22 38.78
CA ILE A 25 16.13 26.31 38.16
C ILE A 25 16.71 25.40 39.25
N GLN A 26 16.50 24.09 39.16
CA GLN A 26 17.00 23.14 40.16
C GLN A 26 18.38 22.58 39.80
N LYS A 27 19.17 22.30 40.84
CA LYS A 27 20.51 21.73 40.69
C LYS A 27 20.39 20.24 40.32
N ASN A 28 21.24 19.77 39.41
CA ASN A 28 21.34 18.39 38.91
C ASN A 28 20.24 17.90 37.95
N HIS A 29 19.25 18.73 37.63
CA HIS A 29 18.33 18.50 36.51
C HIS A 29 18.37 19.74 35.63
N GLY A 30 18.93 19.64 34.42
CA GLY A 30 18.89 20.73 33.46
C GLY A 30 17.47 20.89 32.94
N VAL A 31 16.67 21.72 33.59
CA VAL A 31 15.29 22.01 33.17
C VAL A 31 15.21 23.49 32.82
N ILE A 32 14.82 23.79 31.58
CA ILE A 32 14.29 25.10 31.19
C ILE A 32 12.89 24.82 30.65
N ALA A 33 11.87 25.24 31.40
CA ALA A 33 10.47 25.16 30.99
C ALA A 33 9.90 26.57 30.87
N TRP A 34 9.10 26.81 29.83
CA TRP A 34 8.25 28.00 29.70
C TRP A 34 6.80 27.58 30.01
N ASN A 35 6.20 28.23 31.02
CA ASN A 35 4.82 28.10 31.52
C ASN A 35 4.40 26.86 32.34
N GLN A 36 3.31 27.06 33.11
CA GLN A 36 2.88 26.27 34.27
C GLN A 36 2.68 24.77 34.01
N LEU A 37 3.62 23.95 34.47
CA LEU A 37 3.39 22.54 34.75
C LEU A 37 2.61 22.44 36.08
N ARG A 38 1.28 22.26 36.00
CA ARG A 38 0.54 21.73 37.16
C ARG A 38 0.86 20.25 37.27
N HIS A 39 1.64 19.91 38.29
CA HIS A 39 2.04 18.55 38.64
C HIS A 39 0.85 17.60 38.77
N LYS A 40 0.89 16.50 38.01
CA LYS A 40 0.87 15.09 38.45
C LYS A 40 0.86 14.23 37.17
N ASN A 41 1.85 13.34 37.04
CA ASN A 41 2.10 12.42 35.90
C ASN A 41 2.94 12.98 34.74
N VAL A 42 4.27 12.95 34.88
CA VAL A 42 5.18 13.07 33.73
C VAL A 42 5.87 11.72 33.51
N SER A 43 5.51 11.06 32.41
CA SER A 43 6.28 10.08 31.63
C SER A 43 5.59 9.95 30.25
N PRO A 44 6.28 9.50 29.19
CA PRO A 44 7.22 10.27 28.41
C PRO A 44 6.71 10.46 26.96
N ILE A 45 7.16 11.54 26.31
CA ILE A 45 7.11 11.72 24.85
C ILE A 45 5.69 11.90 24.27
N LEU A 46 5.17 13.12 24.41
CA LEU A 46 4.62 13.98 23.35
C LEU A 46 3.50 14.86 23.90
N LYS A 47 3.61 16.18 23.70
CA LYS A 47 2.65 16.90 22.84
C LYS A 47 3.00 18.37 22.64
N ASN A 48 2.98 18.71 21.35
CA ASN A 48 2.78 20.00 20.71
C ASN A 48 3.94 20.97 20.50
N GLN A 49 3.86 21.52 19.29
CA GLN A 49 4.73 22.48 18.62
C GLN A 49 5.09 23.63 19.57
N HIS A 50 6.39 23.92 19.64
CA HIS A 50 7.06 24.91 20.52
C HIS A 50 7.43 24.45 21.94
N SER A 51 8.23 23.40 22.08
CA SER A 51 8.80 23.04 23.39
C SER A 51 10.21 22.42 23.29
N GLY A 52 11.09 22.81 24.22
CA GLY A 52 12.53 22.53 24.22
C GLY A 52 12.95 21.11 24.59
N PHE A 53 14.27 20.87 24.66
CA PHE A 53 14.87 19.55 24.84
C PHE A 53 15.07 19.17 26.31
N LEU A 54 14.86 17.88 26.63
CA LEU A 54 15.19 17.27 27.91
C LEU A 54 16.37 16.31 27.67
N LEU A 55 17.49 16.48 28.38
CA LEU A 55 18.62 15.54 28.32
C LEU A 55 18.96 15.04 29.73
N THR A 56 18.96 13.72 29.89
CA THR A 56 19.41 13.02 31.09
C THR A 56 20.93 12.95 31.15
N LYS A 57 21.45 12.71 32.35
CA LYS A 57 22.89 12.52 32.57
C LYS A 57 23.45 11.30 31.83
N TYR A 58 22.60 10.31 31.54
CA TYR A 58 22.93 9.09 30.79
C TYR A 58 23.08 9.39 29.29
N GLU A 59 22.17 10.17 28.71
CA GLU A 59 22.23 10.58 27.29
C GLU A 59 23.48 11.44 26.98
N ILE A 60 23.91 12.27 27.94
CA ILE A 60 25.17 13.03 27.84
C ILE A 60 26.40 12.11 27.91
N GLN A 61 26.29 10.94 28.56
CA GLN A 61 27.38 9.97 28.67
C GLN A 61 27.51 9.09 27.42
N GLU A 62 26.40 8.75 26.75
CA GLU A 62 26.41 7.97 25.51
C GLU A 62 26.72 8.78 24.25
N GLY A 63 26.42 10.09 24.19
CA GLY A 63 26.68 10.98 23.04
C GLY A 63 28.17 11.18 22.66
N GLY A 64 29.08 10.40 23.24
CA GLY A 64 30.49 10.33 22.87
C GLY A 64 31.34 11.51 23.35
N LYS A 65 32.67 11.28 23.36
CA LYS A 65 33.69 12.24 23.82
C LYS A 65 33.56 13.61 23.12
N LYS A 66 33.13 13.64 21.86
CA LYS A 66 32.92 14.86 21.06
C LYS A 66 31.79 15.76 21.58
N LEU A 67 30.63 15.22 21.96
CA LEU A 67 29.53 16.02 22.50
C LEU A 67 29.91 16.62 23.86
N LYS A 68 30.57 15.81 24.69
CA LYS A 68 31.12 16.25 25.98
C LYS A 68 32.19 17.33 25.81
N ASP A 69 33.08 17.20 24.84
CA ASP A 69 34.14 18.17 24.55
C ASP A 69 33.57 19.47 23.96
N LEU A 70 32.61 19.39 23.03
CA LEU A 70 31.90 20.54 22.44
C LEU A 70 31.11 21.33 23.51
N LEU A 71 30.36 20.63 24.36
CA LEU A 71 29.63 21.24 25.47
C LEU A 71 30.60 21.82 26.51
N ASN A 72 31.69 21.12 26.86
CA ASN A 72 32.69 21.62 27.79
C ASN A 72 33.45 22.83 27.25
N GLU A 73 33.75 22.89 25.97
CA GLU A 73 34.40 24.02 25.30
C GLU A 73 33.48 25.25 25.35
N LYS A 74 32.23 25.11 24.94
CA LYS A 74 31.24 26.21 24.98
C LYS A 74 30.89 26.66 26.40
N ILE A 75 30.88 25.75 27.38
CA ILE A 75 30.65 26.06 28.81
C ILE A 75 31.88 26.70 29.46
N LYS A 76 33.10 26.24 29.16
CA LYS A 76 34.35 26.79 29.73
C LYS A 76 34.68 28.19 29.21
N PHE A 77 34.35 28.49 27.96
CA PHE A 77 34.72 29.78 27.35
C PHE A 77 33.66 30.87 27.47
N GLY A 78 32.48 30.59 28.07
CA GLY A 78 31.42 31.60 28.21
C GLY A 78 30.94 32.16 26.86
N GLN A 79 31.18 31.45 25.76
CA GLN A 79 30.90 31.88 24.40
C GLN A 79 29.47 31.53 23.95
N TRP A 80 28.49 31.90 24.76
CA TRP A 80 27.17 32.29 24.23
C TRP A 80 27.18 33.78 23.82
N GLY A 81 28.36 34.30 23.47
CA GLY A 81 28.56 35.62 22.92
C GLY A 81 27.99 35.69 21.50
N SER A 82 26.81 36.26 21.37
CA SER A 82 26.28 36.99 20.20
C SER A 82 26.24 36.33 18.81
N LYS A 83 26.66 35.07 18.61
CA LYS A 83 26.52 34.39 17.31
C LYS A 83 25.51 33.23 17.38
N PRO A 84 24.53 33.17 16.46
CA PRO A 84 23.61 32.03 16.35
C PRO A 84 24.38 30.74 16.07
N ILE A 85 23.84 29.61 16.54
CA ILE A 85 24.26 28.26 16.13
C ILE A 85 24.03 28.17 14.61
N SER A 86 25.04 27.76 13.85
CA SER A 86 24.87 27.53 12.42
C SER A 86 24.05 26.26 12.14
N ASP A 87 23.37 26.19 11.00
CA ASP A 87 22.56 25.02 10.62
C ASP A 87 23.38 23.72 10.59
N MET A 88 24.67 23.82 10.26
CA MET A 88 25.61 22.69 10.29
C MET A 88 25.90 22.21 11.73
N GLU A 89 26.09 23.14 12.67
CA GLU A 89 26.28 22.81 14.09
C GLU A 89 25.00 22.26 14.71
N LEU A 90 23.84 22.78 14.32
CA LEU A 90 22.53 22.26 14.71
C LEU A 90 22.30 20.85 14.16
N GLY A 91 22.63 20.60 12.89
CA GLY A 91 22.54 19.26 12.28
C GLY A 91 23.46 18.23 12.93
N LEU A 92 24.67 18.63 13.34
CA LEU A 92 25.59 17.77 14.10
C LEU A 92 25.06 17.45 15.51
N LEU A 93 24.46 18.43 16.18
CA LEU A 93 23.80 18.24 17.48
C LEU A 93 22.58 17.32 17.36
N ILE A 94 21.73 17.51 16.34
CA ILE A 94 20.56 16.65 16.10
C ILE A 94 21.01 15.21 15.79
N ASN A 95 22.06 15.01 15.00
CA ASN A 95 22.58 13.67 14.70
C ASN A 95 23.22 12.97 15.91
N GLN A 96 23.84 13.72 16.84
CA GLN A 96 24.45 13.15 18.06
C GLN A 96 23.46 12.99 19.22
N LEU A 97 22.41 13.81 19.26
CA LEU A 97 21.34 13.77 20.24
C LEU A 97 20.11 12.99 19.76
N ARG A 98 20.14 12.49 18.51
CA ARG A 98 19.22 11.44 18.07
C ARG A 98 19.31 10.39 19.16
N PRO A 99 18.17 9.94 19.74
CA PRO A 99 18.21 8.72 20.49
C PRO A 99 18.92 7.74 19.56
N HIS A 100 20.02 7.13 20.01
CA HIS A 100 20.29 5.80 19.53
C HIS A 100 19.03 5.05 19.94
N ALA A 101 18.02 5.06 19.06
CA ALA A 101 16.92 4.14 19.12
C ALA A 101 17.64 2.83 19.27
N LEU A 102 17.57 2.24 20.47
CA LEU A 102 18.01 0.88 20.79
C LEU A 102 18.06 0.14 19.47
N GLU A 103 19.26 -0.17 18.95
CA GLU A 103 19.46 -0.68 17.60
C GLU A 103 18.26 -1.55 17.26
N ARG A 104 17.34 -1.03 16.43
CA ARG A 104 16.05 -1.68 16.26
C ARG A 104 16.35 -3.05 15.70
N ASP A 105 16.07 -4.09 16.46
CA ASP A 105 16.31 -5.45 15.98
C ASP A 105 15.23 -5.74 14.95
N TYR A 106 15.57 -5.51 13.68
CA TYR A 106 14.71 -5.77 12.55
C TYR A 106 14.19 -7.22 12.57
N LYS A 107 14.90 -8.19 13.16
CA LYS A 107 14.39 -9.56 13.31
C LYS A 107 13.19 -9.63 14.26
N VAL A 108 13.19 -8.83 15.32
CA VAL A 108 12.06 -8.74 16.27
C VAL A 108 10.88 -8.03 15.63
N GLU A 109 11.12 -6.93 14.91
CA GLU A 109 10.06 -6.19 14.20
C GLU A 109 9.41 -7.04 13.10
N LEU A 110 10.22 -7.78 12.32
CA LEU A 110 9.73 -8.70 11.30
C LEU A 110 8.92 -9.86 11.90
N LYS A 111 9.28 -10.35 13.09
CA LYS A 111 8.49 -11.36 13.81
C LYS A 111 7.19 -10.80 14.40
N ASN A 112 7.19 -9.54 14.85
CA ASN A 112 5.99 -8.90 15.38
C ASN A 112 4.97 -8.59 14.28
N LEU A 113 5.43 -8.26 13.07
CA LEU A 113 4.59 -8.13 11.88
C LEU A 113 3.79 -9.40 11.57
N GLU A 114 4.38 -10.57 11.80
CA GLU A 114 3.75 -11.88 11.54
C GLU A 114 2.72 -12.27 12.62
N LYS A 115 2.73 -11.63 13.79
CA LYS A 115 1.84 -11.96 14.93
C LYS A 115 0.57 -11.12 15.03
N GLN A 116 0.49 -9.97 14.39
CA GLN A 116 -0.62 -9.03 14.53
C GLN A 116 -1.82 -9.32 13.61
N SER A 117 -1.80 -10.39 12.82
CA SER A 117 -2.83 -10.68 11.81
C SER A 117 -4.22 -10.98 12.38
N ASP A 118 -4.31 -11.73 13.48
CA ASP A 118 -5.57 -12.40 13.85
C ASP A 118 -6.55 -11.51 14.65
N ASP A 119 -6.06 -10.55 15.43
CA ASP A 119 -6.90 -9.69 16.28
C ASP A 119 -7.60 -8.55 15.52
N TYR A 120 -7.07 -8.15 14.35
CA TYR A 120 -7.63 -7.03 13.58
C TYR A 120 -8.81 -7.42 12.71
N ASP A 121 -8.89 -8.70 12.32
CA ASP A 121 -9.93 -9.16 11.41
C ASP A 121 -11.31 -8.92 12.04
N THR A 122 -11.57 -9.40 13.25
CA THR A 122 -12.89 -9.29 13.90
C THR A 122 -13.37 -7.84 14.09
N LEU A 123 -12.43 -6.91 14.31
CA LEU A 123 -12.76 -5.52 14.63
C LEU A 123 -13.37 -4.73 13.45
N ILE A 124 -13.02 -5.07 12.21
CA ILE A 124 -13.46 -4.31 11.03
C ILE A 124 -14.95 -4.52 10.77
N LEU A 125 -15.44 -5.76 10.85
CA LEU A 125 -16.86 -6.05 10.67
C LEU A 125 -17.70 -5.41 11.79
N GLU A 126 -17.29 -5.53 13.05
CA GLU A 126 -18.03 -4.95 14.19
C GLU A 126 -18.22 -3.44 14.06
N GLN A 127 -17.25 -2.72 13.50
CA GLN A 127 -17.34 -1.28 13.27
C GLN A 127 -18.37 -0.89 12.20
N HIS A 128 -18.74 -1.83 11.33
CA HIS A 128 -19.52 -1.58 10.12
C HIS A 128 -20.69 -2.56 9.93
N GLU A 129 -21.03 -3.38 10.92
CA GLU A 129 -22.03 -4.47 10.81
C GLU A 129 -23.38 -3.98 10.28
N GLU A 130 -23.82 -2.81 10.73
CA GLU A 130 -25.06 -2.16 10.26
C GLU A 130 -25.07 -1.87 8.75
N SER A 131 -23.90 -1.73 8.12
CA SER A 131 -23.74 -1.49 6.68
C SER A 131 -23.78 -2.77 5.84
N PHE A 132 -23.76 -3.94 6.49
CA PHE A 132 -23.68 -5.26 5.86
C PHE A 132 -24.85 -6.17 6.25
N LYS A 133 -26.02 -5.59 6.50
CA LYS A 133 -27.24 -6.34 6.76
C LYS A 133 -27.86 -6.87 5.47
N GLU A 134 -28.77 -7.84 5.63
CA GLU A 134 -29.56 -8.39 4.53
C GLU A 134 -30.38 -7.31 3.80
N GLY A 135 -30.47 -7.40 2.48
CA GLY A 135 -31.17 -6.42 1.64
C GLY A 135 -30.39 -5.14 1.34
N PHE A 136 -29.16 -5.00 1.84
CA PHE A 136 -28.33 -3.82 1.59
C PHE A 136 -27.50 -3.93 0.31
N TYR A 137 -27.29 -2.76 -0.29
CA TYR A 137 -26.38 -2.54 -1.39
C TYR A 137 -25.29 -1.59 -0.87
N GLY A 138 -24.07 -2.11 -0.75
CA GLY A 138 -22.98 -1.41 -0.10
C GLY A 138 -21.76 -1.27 -1.00
N VAL A 139 -21.06 -0.15 -0.87
CA VAL A 139 -19.75 0.04 -1.47
C VAL A 139 -18.73 0.22 -0.37
N VAL A 140 -17.68 -0.58 -0.40
CA VAL A 140 -16.54 -0.48 0.50
C VAL A 140 -15.36 0.08 -0.28
N LYS A 141 -14.95 1.29 0.08
CA LYS A 141 -13.78 1.97 -0.47
C LYS A 141 -12.62 1.83 0.50
N GLY A 142 -11.52 1.23 0.04
CA GLY A 142 -10.34 1.06 0.87
C GLY A 142 -9.08 0.99 0.02
N THR A 143 -7.97 1.49 0.54
CA THR A 143 -6.69 1.45 -0.19
C THR A 143 -5.97 0.11 -0.02
N SER A 144 -4.83 -0.06 -0.69
CA SER A 144 -3.95 -1.22 -0.50
C SER A 144 -3.62 -1.41 1.00
N GLY A 145 -3.99 -2.58 1.53
CA GLY A 145 -3.69 -2.94 2.92
C GLY A 145 -4.74 -2.51 3.95
N SER A 146 -5.91 -2.02 3.51
CA SER A 146 -7.00 -1.61 4.42
C SER A 146 -7.88 -2.76 4.91
N GLY A 147 -7.61 -4.00 4.52
CA GLY A 147 -8.42 -5.17 4.89
C GLY A 147 -9.67 -5.40 4.04
N LYS A 148 -9.76 -4.87 2.81
CA LYS A 148 -10.94 -5.06 1.92
C LYS A 148 -11.33 -6.53 1.73
N THR A 149 -10.42 -7.35 1.23
CA THR A 149 -10.67 -8.78 0.99
C THR A 149 -11.03 -9.54 2.27
N ILE A 150 -10.39 -9.18 3.39
CA ILE A 150 -10.72 -9.76 4.71
C ILE A 150 -12.16 -9.42 5.09
N LEU A 151 -12.55 -8.14 4.98
CA LEU A 151 -13.92 -7.71 5.27
C LEU A 151 -14.93 -8.35 4.30
N ALA A 152 -14.59 -8.49 3.01
CA ALA A 152 -15.43 -9.20 2.03
C ALA A 152 -15.67 -10.65 2.45
N MET A 153 -14.65 -11.35 2.94
CA MET A 153 -14.78 -12.70 3.48
C MET A 153 -15.64 -12.73 4.75
N GLN A 154 -15.52 -11.74 5.62
CA GLN A 154 -16.32 -11.67 6.84
C GLN A 154 -17.79 -11.40 6.56
N VAL A 155 -18.10 -10.51 5.62
CA VAL A 155 -19.46 -10.28 5.14
C VAL A 155 -20.02 -11.57 4.51
N ALA A 156 -19.21 -12.31 3.75
CA ALA A 156 -19.62 -13.60 3.21
C ALA A 156 -19.98 -14.60 4.31
N LYS A 157 -19.14 -14.73 5.35
CA LYS A 157 -19.38 -15.60 6.52
C LYS A 157 -20.63 -15.17 7.29
N LEU A 158 -20.83 -13.87 7.50
CA LEU A 158 -22.02 -13.31 8.17
C LEU A 158 -23.30 -13.75 7.45
N HIS A 159 -23.36 -13.58 6.13
CA HIS A 159 -24.53 -13.94 5.33
C HIS A 159 -24.71 -15.46 5.20
N ALA A 160 -23.61 -16.22 5.06
CA ALA A 160 -23.65 -17.68 5.05
C ALA A 160 -24.19 -18.25 6.38
N ASN A 161 -23.77 -17.69 7.52
CA ASN A 161 -24.28 -18.06 8.84
C ASN A 161 -25.79 -17.75 9.01
N ALA A 162 -26.33 -16.82 8.22
CA ALA A 162 -27.77 -16.55 8.11
C ALA A 162 -28.49 -17.49 7.13
N ASN A 163 -27.83 -18.56 6.66
CA ASN A 163 -28.31 -19.54 5.67
C ASN A 163 -28.65 -18.92 4.31
N ARG A 164 -27.93 -17.86 3.93
CA ARG A 164 -28.07 -17.23 2.61
C ARG A 164 -27.11 -17.89 1.62
N SER A 165 -27.54 -17.95 0.37
CA SER A 165 -26.64 -18.32 -0.75
C SER A 165 -25.70 -17.15 -1.06
N VAL A 166 -24.39 -17.37 -0.89
CA VAL A 166 -23.37 -16.32 -1.05
C VAL A 166 -22.41 -16.63 -2.19
N VAL A 167 -22.19 -15.66 -3.06
CA VAL A 167 -21.19 -15.74 -4.14
C VAL A 167 -20.23 -14.54 -4.08
N ILE A 168 -18.93 -14.82 -4.19
CA ILE A 168 -17.87 -13.81 -4.29
C ILE A 168 -17.22 -13.89 -5.68
N PHE A 169 -17.20 -12.78 -6.40
CA PHE A 169 -16.57 -12.65 -7.72
C PHE A 169 -15.22 -11.94 -7.64
N PHE A 170 -14.25 -12.43 -8.41
CA PHE A 170 -12.91 -11.87 -8.59
C PHE A 170 -12.52 -11.81 -10.07
N GLN A 171 -11.75 -10.79 -10.46
CA GLN A 171 -10.95 -10.81 -11.71
C GLN A 171 -9.58 -11.47 -11.48
N ASN A 172 -9.00 -11.29 -10.29
CA ASN A 172 -7.70 -11.86 -9.96
C ASN A 172 -7.83 -13.30 -9.43
N LEU A 173 -7.56 -14.27 -10.31
CA LEU A 173 -7.67 -15.70 -9.99
C LEU A 173 -6.77 -16.19 -8.85
N ASN A 174 -5.64 -15.52 -8.59
CA ASN A 174 -4.78 -15.90 -7.47
C ASN A 174 -5.44 -15.56 -6.14
N ILE A 175 -5.98 -14.34 -6.02
CA ILE A 175 -6.72 -13.92 -4.83
C ILE A 175 -7.95 -14.80 -4.65
N ALA A 176 -8.69 -15.09 -5.73
CA ALA A 176 -9.82 -16.01 -5.70
C ALA A 176 -9.44 -17.40 -5.14
N SER A 177 -8.29 -17.93 -5.55
CA SER A 177 -7.80 -19.23 -5.07
C SER A 177 -7.44 -19.18 -3.57
N ASP A 178 -6.77 -18.13 -3.12
CA ASP A 178 -6.38 -17.97 -1.71
C ASP A 178 -7.62 -17.83 -0.81
N VAL A 179 -8.58 -17.00 -1.22
CA VAL A 179 -9.86 -16.81 -0.51
C VAL A 179 -10.68 -18.10 -0.47
N ARG A 180 -10.75 -18.82 -1.60
CA ARG A 180 -11.43 -20.12 -1.67
C ARG A 180 -10.80 -21.14 -0.73
N TYR A 181 -9.48 -21.22 -0.69
CA TYR A 181 -8.76 -22.11 0.21
C TYR A 181 -9.05 -21.77 1.68
N GLN A 182 -8.96 -20.49 2.04
CA GLN A 182 -9.21 -20.05 3.41
C GLN A 182 -10.66 -20.34 3.86
N LEU A 183 -11.66 -19.98 3.06
CA LEU A 183 -13.07 -20.29 3.37
C LEU A 183 -13.32 -21.79 3.49
N SER A 184 -12.70 -22.60 2.62
CA SER A 184 -12.74 -24.06 2.69
C SER A 184 -12.17 -24.58 4.02
N THR A 185 -10.98 -24.12 4.42
CA THR A 185 -10.35 -24.54 5.68
C THR A 185 -11.16 -24.15 6.92
N GLU A 186 -11.96 -23.10 6.82
CA GLU A 186 -12.86 -22.63 7.87
C GLU A 186 -14.27 -23.28 7.82
N GLY A 187 -14.52 -24.20 6.86
CA GLY A 187 -15.77 -24.95 6.78
C GLY A 187 -16.92 -24.27 6.02
N TYR A 188 -16.63 -23.24 5.22
CA TYR A 188 -17.62 -22.47 4.47
C TYR A 188 -17.82 -22.93 3.01
N SER A 189 -17.18 -24.04 2.58
CA SER A 189 -17.20 -24.52 1.18
C SER A 189 -18.59 -24.74 0.60
N ASP A 190 -19.54 -25.13 1.45
CA ASP A 190 -20.90 -25.50 1.02
C ASP A 190 -21.86 -24.31 1.02
N SER A 191 -21.46 -23.20 1.65
CA SER A 191 -22.29 -22.01 1.87
C SER A 191 -21.79 -20.75 1.15
N VAL A 192 -20.50 -20.70 0.78
CA VAL A 192 -19.88 -19.57 0.08
C VAL A 192 -19.18 -20.07 -1.18
N THR A 193 -19.64 -19.61 -2.34
CA THR A 193 -19.02 -19.93 -3.63
C THR A 193 -18.08 -18.81 -4.05
N VAL A 194 -16.83 -19.14 -4.39
CA VAL A 194 -15.82 -18.17 -4.87
C VAL A 194 -15.52 -18.39 -6.34
N LEU A 195 -15.81 -17.40 -7.18
CA LEU A 195 -15.77 -17.48 -8.65
C LEU A 195 -14.81 -16.45 -9.25
N GLY A 196 -14.09 -16.87 -10.29
CA GLY A 196 -13.48 -15.94 -11.24
C GLY A 196 -14.49 -15.67 -12.35
N LEU A 197 -14.73 -14.40 -12.74
CA LEU A 197 -15.82 -14.03 -13.66
C LEU A 197 -15.85 -14.85 -14.95
N TYR A 198 -14.77 -14.79 -15.74
CA TYR A 198 -14.71 -15.50 -17.02
C TYR A 198 -14.53 -17.01 -16.90
N PRO A 199 -13.66 -17.56 -16.01
CA PRO A 199 -13.63 -19.01 -15.76
C PRO A 199 -15.00 -19.58 -15.46
N PHE A 200 -15.76 -18.92 -14.58
CA PHE A 200 -17.13 -19.32 -14.27
C PHE A 200 -18.01 -19.35 -15.52
N LEU A 201 -18.02 -18.27 -16.31
CA LEU A 201 -18.83 -18.20 -17.53
C LEU A 201 -18.45 -19.32 -18.51
N TYR A 202 -17.15 -19.61 -18.68
CA TYR A 202 -16.68 -20.62 -19.62
C TYR A 202 -17.04 -22.03 -19.15
N ASP A 203 -16.75 -22.35 -17.89
CA ASP A 203 -17.09 -23.64 -17.28
C ASP A 203 -18.60 -23.88 -17.37
N TYR A 204 -19.40 -22.85 -17.09
CA TYR A 204 -20.85 -22.95 -17.20
C TYR A 204 -21.31 -23.20 -18.64
N VAL A 205 -20.71 -22.50 -19.60
CA VAL A 205 -21.07 -22.60 -21.03
C VAL A 205 -20.68 -23.95 -21.64
N GLU A 206 -19.58 -24.54 -21.19
CA GLU A 206 -19.10 -25.84 -21.69
C GLU A 206 -19.95 -26.99 -21.18
N ASN A 207 -20.41 -26.92 -19.94
CA ASN A 207 -21.10 -28.01 -19.26
C ASN A 207 -22.63 -28.03 -19.47
N ASN A 208 -23.19 -27.02 -20.11
CA ASN A 208 -24.64 -26.90 -20.30
C ASN A 208 -25.01 -26.56 -21.75
N ASP A 209 -26.29 -26.73 -22.08
CA ASP A 209 -26.85 -26.43 -23.39
C ASP A 209 -27.82 -25.24 -23.33
N PHE A 210 -27.63 -24.29 -24.24
CA PHE A 210 -28.35 -23.02 -24.18
C PHE A 210 -29.18 -22.75 -25.42
N LYS A 211 -30.23 -21.93 -25.23
CA LYS A 211 -30.98 -21.32 -26.33
C LYS A 211 -30.45 -19.95 -26.73
N GLY A 212 -29.80 -19.24 -25.80
CA GLY A 212 -29.23 -17.91 -25.98
C GLY A 212 -28.26 -17.83 -27.16
N LYS A 213 -28.34 -16.75 -27.95
CA LYS A 213 -27.53 -16.61 -29.16
C LYS A 213 -26.07 -16.35 -28.80
N ASN A 214 -25.86 -15.55 -27.77
CA ASN A 214 -24.52 -15.17 -27.32
C ASN A 214 -23.86 -16.32 -26.57
N LEU A 215 -24.60 -17.05 -25.72
CA LEU A 215 -24.11 -18.27 -25.08
C LEU A 215 -23.69 -19.34 -26.11
N LYS A 216 -24.48 -19.56 -27.16
CA LYS A 216 -24.11 -20.47 -28.26
C LYS A 216 -22.86 -20.03 -29.01
N LYS A 217 -22.77 -18.74 -29.34
CA LYS A 217 -21.60 -18.19 -30.03
C LYS A 217 -20.35 -18.29 -29.16
N LEU A 218 -20.47 -18.04 -27.86
CA LEU A 218 -19.38 -18.20 -26.91
C LEU A 218 -18.93 -19.67 -26.83
N LYS A 219 -19.86 -20.63 -26.72
CA LYS A 219 -19.55 -22.07 -26.74
C LYS A 219 -18.74 -22.47 -27.98
N GLN A 220 -19.17 -22.03 -29.16
CA GLN A 220 -18.46 -22.28 -30.42
C GLN A 220 -17.04 -21.71 -30.43
N ILE A 221 -16.83 -20.53 -29.86
CA ILE A 221 -15.50 -19.93 -29.75
C ILE A 221 -14.64 -20.73 -28.78
N LEU A 222 -15.16 -21.09 -27.61
CA LEU A 222 -14.42 -21.87 -26.61
C LEU A 222 -14.01 -23.25 -27.13
N GLU A 223 -14.89 -23.94 -27.85
CA GLU A 223 -14.59 -25.21 -28.52
C GLU A 223 -13.50 -25.04 -29.59
N ALA A 224 -13.55 -23.96 -30.38
CA ALA A 224 -12.50 -23.66 -31.37
C ALA A 224 -11.16 -23.32 -30.71
N MET A 225 -11.18 -22.58 -29.60
CA MET A 225 -9.98 -22.26 -28.82
C MET A 225 -9.33 -23.54 -28.29
N GLU A 226 -10.13 -24.48 -27.78
CA GLU A 226 -9.63 -25.76 -27.29
C GLU A 226 -9.02 -26.62 -28.41
N ASN A 227 -9.67 -26.67 -29.57
CA ASN A 227 -9.15 -27.40 -30.74
C ASN A 227 -7.82 -26.83 -31.25
N ASP A 228 -7.63 -25.51 -31.13
CA ASP A 228 -6.43 -24.80 -31.58
C ASP A 228 -5.38 -24.61 -30.46
N ASP A 229 -5.56 -25.22 -29.28
CA ASP A 229 -4.70 -25.07 -28.08
C ASP A 229 -4.49 -23.60 -27.65
N ILE A 230 -5.54 -22.79 -27.78
CA ILE A 230 -5.57 -21.38 -27.40
C ILE A 230 -6.05 -21.24 -25.95
N ARG A 231 -5.34 -20.44 -25.16
CA ARG A 231 -5.73 -20.12 -23.78
C ARG A 231 -7.03 -19.30 -23.75
N LYS A 232 -8.09 -19.88 -23.18
CA LYS A 232 -9.44 -19.28 -23.03
C LYS A 232 -9.42 -17.88 -22.40
N HIS A 233 -8.56 -17.64 -21.40
CA HIS A 233 -8.46 -16.33 -20.70
C HIS A 233 -7.54 -15.30 -21.35
N SER A 234 -6.92 -15.63 -22.48
CA SER A 234 -5.97 -14.76 -23.16
C SER A 234 -5.97 -15.04 -24.67
N PRO A 235 -7.13 -14.95 -25.35
CA PRO A 235 -7.22 -15.18 -26.78
C PRO A 235 -6.32 -14.21 -27.56
N PRO A 236 -5.48 -14.69 -28.50
CA PRO A 236 -4.75 -13.82 -29.41
C PRO A 236 -5.71 -13.03 -30.30
N GLU A 237 -5.51 -11.72 -30.40
CA GLU A 237 -6.40 -10.84 -31.16
C GLU A 237 -6.46 -11.23 -32.65
N ASP A 238 -5.31 -11.54 -33.25
CA ASP A 238 -5.25 -11.96 -34.66
C ASP A 238 -6.04 -13.25 -34.92
N TRP A 239 -6.06 -14.16 -33.96
CA TRP A 239 -6.82 -15.40 -34.05
C TRP A 239 -8.33 -15.13 -33.96
N LEU A 240 -8.77 -14.28 -33.03
CA LEU A 240 -10.17 -13.87 -32.90
C LEU A 240 -10.66 -13.15 -34.17
N LYS A 241 -9.87 -12.22 -34.70
CA LYS A 241 -10.21 -11.48 -35.92
C LYS A 241 -10.33 -12.42 -37.11
N LYS A 242 -9.38 -13.34 -37.29
CA LYS A 242 -9.34 -14.27 -38.42
C LYS A 242 -10.52 -15.26 -38.41
N ASN A 243 -10.83 -15.84 -37.25
CA ASN A 243 -11.80 -16.93 -37.15
C ASN A 243 -13.24 -16.46 -36.87
N PHE A 244 -13.40 -15.33 -36.16
CA PHE A 244 -14.70 -14.87 -35.67
C PHE A 244 -15.03 -13.42 -35.99
N GLY A 245 -14.10 -12.67 -36.59
CA GLY A 245 -14.28 -11.26 -36.92
C GLY A 245 -14.43 -10.37 -35.68
N LEU A 246 -13.85 -10.78 -34.54
CA LEU A 246 -13.93 -10.06 -33.26
C LEU A 246 -12.57 -9.50 -32.86
N THR A 247 -12.57 -8.32 -32.23
CA THR A 247 -11.43 -7.86 -31.43
C THR A 247 -11.48 -8.47 -30.02
N VAL A 248 -10.38 -8.34 -29.26
CA VAL A 248 -10.34 -8.77 -27.84
C VAL A 248 -11.40 -8.02 -27.02
N ASN A 249 -11.56 -6.72 -27.23
CA ASN A 249 -12.57 -5.92 -26.52
C ASN A 249 -13.99 -6.36 -26.90
N GLN A 250 -14.28 -6.63 -28.18
CA GLN A 250 -15.59 -7.15 -28.57
C GLN A 250 -15.87 -8.55 -27.99
N PHE A 251 -14.83 -9.37 -27.79
CA PHE A 251 -14.99 -10.66 -27.15
C PHE A 251 -15.33 -10.52 -25.65
N PHE A 252 -14.58 -9.71 -24.91
CA PHE A 252 -14.76 -9.56 -23.47
C PHE A 252 -15.90 -8.61 -23.08
N ASP A 253 -15.96 -7.43 -23.68
CA ASP A 253 -16.83 -6.32 -23.24
C ASP A 253 -18.20 -6.30 -23.94
N ASP A 254 -18.38 -7.09 -25.00
CA ASP A 254 -19.67 -7.30 -25.66
C ASP A 254 -20.13 -8.76 -25.53
N LEU A 255 -19.43 -9.72 -26.15
CA LEU A 255 -19.92 -11.11 -26.21
C LEU A 255 -20.02 -11.78 -24.84
N CYS A 256 -18.98 -11.69 -23.99
CA CYS A 256 -19.01 -12.31 -22.67
C CYS A 256 -20.04 -11.64 -21.75
N ILE A 257 -20.18 -10.31 -21.84
CA ILE A 257 -21.18 -9.54 -21.09
C ILE A 257 -22.60 -9.94 -21.49
N ASP A 258 -22.87 -9.96 -22.80
CA ASP A 258 -24.19 -10.35 -23.29
C ASP A 258 -24.51 -11.81 -22.96
N ALA A 259 -23.50 -12.69 -22.96
CA ALA A 259 -23.65 -14.08 -22.52
C ALA A 259 -23.98 -14.17 -21.02
N LEU A 260 -23.33 -13.39 -20.16
CA LEU A 260 -23.67 -13.28 -18.73
C LEU A 260 -25.10 -12.74 -18.51
N ALA A 261 -25.53 -11.78 -19.32
CA ALA A 261 -26.90 -11.26 -19.25
C ALA A 261 -27.95 -12.23 -19.83
N GLU A 262 -27.57 -13.13 -20.74
CA GLU A 262 -28.41 -14.26 -21.15
C GLU A 262 -28.48 -15.32 -20.04
N LEU A 263 -27.38 -15.54 -19.32
CA LEU A 263 -27.26 -16.50 -18.23
C LEU A 263 -28.20 -16.20 -17.05
N SER A 264 -28.39 -14.93 -16.68
CA SER A 264 -29.34 -14.55 -15.61
C SER A 264 -30.80 -14.86 -15.92
N LYS A 265 -31.13 -15.20 -17.17
CA LYS A 265 -32.47 -15.64 -17.58
C LYS A 265 -32.61 -17.15 -17.55
N ASP A 266 -31.51 -17.87 -17.30
CA ASP A 266 -31.51 -19.32 -17.15
C ASP A 266 -31.89 -19.69 -15.72
N LYS A 267 -32.76 -20.71 -15.57
CA LYS A 267 -33.39 -21.05 -14.28
C LYS A 267 -32.44 -21.78 -13.32
N ASP A 268 -31.29 -22.21 -13.80
CA ASP A 268 -30.31 -22.93 -12.99
C ASP A 268 -29.51 -22.00 -12.06
N PHE A 269 -29.63 -20.67 -12.24
CA PHE A 269 -29.04 -19.65 -11.37
C PHE A 269 -30.03 -19.00 -10.39
N ASP A 270 -31.21 -19.60 -10.22
CA ASP A 270 -32.17 -19.16 -9.22
C ASP A 270 -31.53 -19.28 -7.82
N ASN A 271 -31.54 -18.17 -7.06
CA ASN A 271 -31.23 -18.07 -5.62
C ASN A 271 -29.80 -17.68 -5.21
N ILE A 272 -29.20 -16.60 -5.76
CA ILE A 272 -28.07 -15.93 -5.07
C ILE A 272 -28.60 -14.78 -4.23
N ASP A 273 -28.62 -14.99 -2.92
CA ASP A 273 -29.11 -14.00 -1.97
C ASP A 273 -28.08 -12.92 -1.67
N THR A 274 -26.79 -13.19 -1.86
CA THR A 274 -25.72 -12.24 -1.57
C THR A 274 -24.60 -12.35 -2.59
N ILE A 275 -24.34 -11.23 -3.27
CA ILE A 275 -23.27 -11.08 -4.25
C ILE A 275 -22.21 -10.14 -3.68
N ILE A 276 -20.96 -10.56 -3.72
CA ILE A 276 -19.81 -9.74 -3.34
C ILE A 276 -18.89 -9.66 -4.56
N VAL A 277 -18.46 -8.46 -4.92
CA VAL A 277 -17.45 -8.22 -5.95
C VAL A 277 -16.24 -7.59 -5.27
N ASP A 278 -15.13 -8.33 -5.19
CA ASP A 278 -13.87 -7.82 -4.62
C ASP A 278 -12.90 -7.39 -5.72
N GLU A 279 -12.06 -6.40 -5.40
CA GLU A 279 -11.29 -5.63 -6.38
C GLU A 279 -12.20 -5.07 -7.49
N ALA A 280 -13.35 -4.51 -7.11
CA ALA A 280 -14.41 -4.04 -8.00
C ALA A 280 -13.94 -3.00 -9.03
N GLN A 281 -12.82 -2.29 -8.77
CA GLN A 281 -12.19 -1.40 -9.73
C GLN A 281 -11.57 -2.11 -10.94
N LEU A 282 -11.41 -3.44 -10.88
CA LEU A 282 -10.98 -4.26 -12.01
C LEU A 282 -12.14 -4.69 -12.92
N PHE A 283 -13.37 -4.35 -12.55
CA PHE A 283 -14.57 -4.69 -13.31
C PHE A 283 -15.11 -3.45 -14.03
N THR A 284 -15.58 -3.63 -15.25
CA THR A 284 -16.31 -2.57 -15.96
C THR A 284 -17.72 -2.42 -15.39
N GLU A 285 -18.37 -1.27 -15.61
CA GLU A 285 -19.76 -1.08 -15.19
C GLU A 285 -20.69 -2.16 -15.76
N LYS A 286 -20.52 -2.50 -17.04
CA LYS A 286 -21.29 -3.56 -17.70
C LYS A 286 -21.11 -4.93 -17.04
N GLU A 287 -19.90 -5.25 -16.60
CA GLU A 287 -19.62 -6.50 -15.87
C GLU A 287 -20.34 -6.52 -14.52
N ILE A 288 -20.25 -5.42 -13.76
CA ILE A 288 -20.92 -5.32 -12.45
C ILE A 288 -22.44 -5.46 -12.61
N LEU A 289 -23.04 -4.77 -13.59
CA LEU A 289 -24.48 -4.87 -13.86
C LEU A 289 -24.91 -6.28 -14.29
N SER A 290 -24.09 -6.97 -15.08
CA SER A 290 -24.36 -8.34 -15.50
C SER A 290 -24.27 -9.32 -14.33
N ILE A 291 -23.28 -9.17 -13.46
CA ILE A 291 -23.16 -9.93 -12.22
C ILE A 291 -24.36 -9.66 -11.30
N GLU A 292 -24.76 -8.39 -11.15
CA GLU A 292 -25.93 -8.00 -10.34
C GLU A 292 -27.24 -8.62 -10.85
N SER A 293 -27.31 -8.97 -12.13
CA SER A 293 -28.49 -9.62 -12.71
C SER A 293 -28.67 -11.07 -12.26
N LEU A 294 -27.64 -11.70 -11.66
CA LEU A 294 -27.70 -13.08 -11.14
C LEU A 294 -28.32 -13.17 -9.73
N LYS A 295 -28.72 -12.04 -9.13
CA LYS A 295 -29.27 -12.00 -7.77
C LYS A 295 -30.66 -12.62 -7.70
N SER A 296 -31.00 -13.16 -6.53
CA SER A 296 -32.36 -13.64 -6.23
C SER A 296 -33.35 -12.48 -6.12
N ASP A 297 -34.64 -12.77 -6.31
CA ASP A 297 -35.72 -11.84 -6.03
C ASP A 297 -35.99 -11.67 -4.52
N ASN A 298 -35.42 -12.55 -3.68
CA ASN A 298 -35.70 -12.62 -2.25
C ASN A 298 -34.73 -11.79 -1.41
N ASN A 299 -35.01 -10.48 -1.29
CA ASN A 299 -34.24 -9.54 -0.47
C ASN A 299 -32.72 -9.60 -0.72
N PRO A 300 -32.25 -9.41 -1.97
CA PRO A 300 -30.84 -9.61 -2.33
C PRO A 300 -29.93 -8.55 -1.73
N SER A 301 -28.69 -8.94 -1.44
CA SER A 301 -27.60 -8.05 -1.03
C SER A 301 -26.49 -8.01 -2.07
N VAL A 302 -25.94 -6.83 -2.34
CA VAL A 302 -24.82 -6.66 -3.28
C VAL A 302 -23.76 -5.75 -2.67
N PHE A 303 -22.53 -6.23 -2.60
CA PHE A 303 -21.42 -5.48 -2.01
C PHE A 303 -20.25 -5.34 -2.97
N LEU A 304 -19.82 -4.10 -3.23
CA LEU A 304 -18.68 -3.80 -4.08
C LEU A 304 -17.50 -3.35 -3.23
N PHE A 305 -16.39 -4.09 -3.24
CA PHE A 305 -15.17 -3.74 -2.54
C PHE A 305 -14.15 -3.24 -3.55
N GLY A 306 -13.81 -1.96 -3.50
CA GLY A 306 -12.91 -1.35 -4.48
C GLY A 306 -11.94 -0.34 -3.88
N ASP A 307 -10.98 0.04 -4.71
CA ASP A 307 -9.90 0.95 -4.36
C ASP A 307 -9.83 2.11 -5.37
N ASP A 308 -10.13 3.32 -4.90
CA ASP A 308 -10.11 4.54 -5.71
C ASP A 308 -8.71 4.88 -6.26
N PHE A 309 -7.65 4.29 -5.70
CA PHE A 309 -6.26 4.57 -6.06
C PHE A 309 -5.58 3.45 -6.84
N GLN A 310 -6.16 2.25 -6.99
CA GLN A 310 -5.53 1.16 -7.75
C GLN A 310 -5.98 1.16 -9.22
N PHE A 311 -5.13 0.60 -10.09
CA PHE A 311 -5.38 0.57 -11.54
C PHE A 311 -6.71 -0.09 -11.87
N LEU A 312 -7.37 0.50 -12.87
CA LEU A 312 -8.55 -0.04 -13.53
C LEU A 312 -8.18 -1.20 -14.45
N LYS A 313 -9.20 -1.87 -14.99
CA LYS A 313 -9.05 -2.82 -16.11
C LYS A 313 -8.25 -2.15 -17.24
N TYR A 314 -7.35 -2.91 -17.87
CA TYR A 314 -6.57 -2.43 -19.02
C TYR A 314 -7.54 -1.85 -20.07
N SER A 315 -7.30 -0.62 -20.54
CA SER A 315 -8.14 0.19 -21.44
C SER A 315 -9.29 1.01 -20.85
N ASP A 316 -9.53 1.01 -19.53
CA ASP A 316 -10.39 2.01 -18.87
C ASP A 316 -9.53 3.14 -18.31
N GLU A 317 -9.72 4.36 -18.83
CA GLU A 317 -8.97 5.56 -18.47
C GLU A 317 -9.66 6.39 -17.36
N ASP A 318 -10.91 6.06 -17.02
CA ASP A 318 -11.71 6.84 -16.06
C ASP A 318 -11.63 6.28 -14.64
N LYS A 319 -11.43 7.16 -13.65
CA LYS A 319 -11.42 6.81 -12.22
C LYS A 319 -12.56 5.86 -11.87
N TRP A 320 -12.30 4.89 -10.99
CA TRP A 320 -13.34 3.95 -10.58
C TRP A 320 -14.47 4.70 -9.87
N GLU A 321 -15.57 4.84 -10.60
CA GLU A 321 -16.79 5.42 -10.08
C GLU A 321 -17.75 4.29 -9.72
N ILE A 322 -18.52 4.52 -8.66
CA ILE A 322 -19.61 3.63 -8.30
C ILE A 322 -20.59 3.68 -9.47
N PRO A 323 -21.05 2.54 -10.02
CA PRO A 323 -22.04 2.54 -11.09
C PRO A 323 -23.19 3.50 -10.76
N GLU A 324 -23.30 4.61 -11.50
CA GLU A 324 -24.31 5.66 -11.27
C GLU A 324 -25.74 5.11 -11.40
N THR A 325 -25.86 3.95 -12.05
CA THR A 325 -27.09 3.33 -12.51
C THR A 325 -27.90 2.61 -11.44
N ASN A 326 -27.38 2.42 -10.21
CA ASN A 326 -28.16 1.80 -9.14
C ASN A 326 -28.28 2.68 -7.88
N PRO A 327 -29.39 3.43 -7.71
CA PRO A 327 -29.62 4.31 -6.54
C PRO A 327 -29.73 3.54 -5.21
N LYS A 328 -29.58 2.21 -5.22
CA LYS A 328 -29.53 1.37 -4.02
C LYS A 328 -28.16 1.39 -3.33
N PHE A 329 -27.05 1.71 -4.03
CA PHE A 329 -25.72 1.83 -3.42
C PHE A 329 -25.58 3.12 -2.58
N GLN A 330 -26.38 3.22 -1.52
CA GLN A 330 -26.46 4.41 -0.65
C GLN A 330 -25.44 4.37 0.48
N THR A 331 -24.93 3.17 0.81
CA THR A 331 -24.00 2.99 1.94
C THR A 331 -22.58 2.89 1.42
N ILE A 332 -21.77 3.91 1.69
CA ILE A 332 -20.34 3.92 1.37
C ILE A 332 -19.55 3.78 2.68
N VAL A 333 -18.89 2.63 2.84
CA VAL A 333 -17.97 2.35 3.94
C VAL A 333 -16.55 2.72 3.49
N LYS A 334 -15.86 3.60 4.23
CA LYS A 334 -14.47 3.97 3.95
C LYS A 334 -13.51 3.31 4.93
N LEU A 335 -12.67 2.41 4.45
CA LEU A 335 -11.62 1.76 5.24
C LEU A 335 -10.37 2.65 5.27
N LEU A 336 -10.24 3.41 6.36
CA LEU A 336 -9.13 4.36 6.53
C LEU A 336 -7.92 3.75 7.25
N GLN A 337 -8.07 2.64 7.96
CA GLN A 337 -6.97 2.01 8.68
C GLN A 337 -6.12 1.19 7.71
N ASN A 338 -4.80 1.44 7.67
CA ASN A 338 -3.86 0.58 6.96
C ASN A 338 -3.29 -0.44 7.95
N TYR A 339 -3.49 -1.73 7.66
CA TYR A 339 -2.99 -2.86 8.47
C TYR A 339 -1.72 -3.48 7.86
N ARG A 340 -1.44 -3.21 6.58
CA ARG A 340 -0.36 -3.83 5.82
C ARG A 340 0.97 -3.10 5.97
N THR A 341 0.98 -1.78 5.84
CA THR A 341 2.22 -0.99 5.75
C THR A 341 2.61 -0.40 7.10
N SER A 342 3.90 -0.25 7.36
CA SER A 342 4.40 0.41 8.57
C SER A 342 4.00 1.89 8.60
N SER A 343 4.01 2.50 9.79
CA SER A 343 3.54 3.89 9.96
C SER A 343 4.35 4.89 9.15
N GLN A 344 5.65 4.67 8.98
CA GLN A 344 6.50 5.53 8.14
C GLN A 344 6.16 5.38 6.66
N VAL A 345 5.83 4.17 6.20
CA VAL A 345 5.37 3.94 4.83
C VAL A 345 4.00 4.56 4.60
N THR A 346 3.05 4.37 5.53
CA THR A 346 1.72 5.01 5.45
C THR A 346 1.84 6.54 5.45
N LYS A 347 2.78 7.12 6.22
CA LYS A 347 3.04 8.56 6.21
C LYS A 347 3.46 9.05 4.83
N PHE A 348 4.37 8.35 4.16
CA PHE A 348 4.76 8.67 2.78
C PHE A 348 3.58 8.55 1.83
N MET A 349 2.78 7.49 1.93
CA MET A 349 1.57 7.31 1.12
C MET A 349 0.59 8.49 1.27
N ASN A 350 0.33 8.94 2.51
CA ASN A 350 -0.57 10.06 2.76
C ASN A 350 -0.04 11.38 2.16
N LEU A 351 1.27 11.63 2.25
CA LEU A 351 1.90 12.83 1.66
C LEU A 351 1.77 12.83 0.13
N VAL A 352 2.02 11.69 -0.51
CA VAL A 352 2.01 11.60 -1.97
C VAL A 352 0.60 11.67 -2.55
N SER A 353 -0.44 11.18 -1.88
CA SER A 353 -1.79 11.08 -2.45
C SER A 353 -2.85 11.99 -1.81
N ASP A 354 -2.48 12.82 -0.83
CA ASP A 354 -3.41 13.55 0.05
C ASP A 354 -4.44 12.64 0.72
N SER A 355 -4.09 11.35 0.89
CA SER A 355 -4.96 10.38 1.56
C SER A 355 -4.88 10.53 3.08
N ASN A 356 -5.94 10.08 3.76
CA ASN A 356 -6.08 10.14 5.22
C ASN A 356 -6.00 8.75 5.86
N LEU A 357 -5.02 7.95 5.44
CA LEU A 357 -4.85 6.61 5.99
C LEU A 357 -4.31 6.70 7.41
N ARG A 358 -4.93 5.95 8.33
CA ARG A 358 -4.44 5.78 9.68
C ARG A 358 -3.36 4.70 9.66
N PRO A 359 -2.13 5.00 10.10
CA PRO A 359 -1.06 4.03 10.12
C PRO A 359 -1.32 2.93 11.16
N LYS A 360 -0.75 1.74 10.94
CA LYS A 360 -0.62 0.74 12.02
C LYS A 360 0.46 1.16 13.01
N GLU A 361 0.49 0.53 14.18
CA GLU A 361 1.43 0.89 15.25
C GLU A 361 2.90 0.57 14.91
N VAL A 362 3.14 -0.39 14.03
CA VAL A 362 4.50 -0.78 13.63
C VAL A 362 5.18 0.36 12.88
N VAL A 363 6.28 0.87 13.42
CA VAL A 363 6.92 2.09 12.90
C VAL A 363 7.61 1.88 11.56
N GLY A 364 8.37 0.79 11.39
CA GLY A 364 9.14 0.51 10.18
C GLY A 364 10.16 1.59 9.83
N HIS A 365 10.54 1.67 8.55
CA HIS A 365 11.55 2.60 8.04
C HIS A 365 11.16 3.16 6.68
N CYS A 366 11.29 4.48 6.50
CA CYS A 366 11.13 5.14 5.21
C CYS A 366 12.27 6.13 5.04
N GLU A 367 13.00 6.03 3.93
CA GLU A 367 14.07 6.97 3.56
C GLU A 367 13.82 7.49 2.15
N VAL A 368 13.97 8.81 1.98
CA VAL A 368 13.76 9.50 0.70
C VAL A 368 15.09 10.11 0.27
N ILE A 369 15.54 9.78 -0.93
CA ILE A 369 16.88 10.13 -1.44
C ILE A 369 16.74 10.77 -2.83
N LYS A 370 17.06 12.05 -2.91
CA LYS A 370 17.21 12.76 -4.18
C LYS A 370 18.39 12.19 -4.98
N THR A 371 18.09 11.71 -6.18
CA THR A 371 19.01 10.93 -7.03
C THR A 371 19.16 11.59 -8.39
N LYS A 372 20.37 12.03 -8.74
CA LYS A 372 20.67 12.55 -10.08
C LYS A 372 20.80 11.39 -11.07
N GLN A 373 20.66 11.66 -12.37
CA GLN A 373 20.72 10.63 -13.41
C GLN A 373 21.94 9.70 -13.32
N VAL A 374 23.11 10.24 -12.99
CA VAL A 374 24.35 9.47 -12.87
C VAL A 374 24.45 8.62 -11.59
N ASP A 375 23.59 8.88 -10.60
CA ASP A 375 23.67 8.30 -9.26
C ASP A 375 22.67 7.15 -9.01
N TRP A 376 21.74 6.88 -9.95
CA TRP A 376 20.71 5.84 -9.77
C TRP A 376 21.29 4.48 -9.41
N LYS A 377 22.25 4.00 -10.20
CA LYS A 377 22.91 2.71 -9.97
C LYS A 377 23.48 2.63 -8.55
N LYS A 378 24.30 3.62 -8.18
CA LYS A 378 24.97 3.68 -6.88
C LYS A 378 23.96 3.70 -5.72
N ASN A 379 22.88 4.46 -5.85
CA ASN A 379 21.87 4.59 -4.80
C ASN A 379 21.02 3.31 -4.67
N ILE A 380 20.71 2.64 -5.78
CA ILE A 380 20.06 1.32 -5.75
C ILE A 380 20.96 0.29 -5.07
N GLU A 381 22.24 0.22 -5.44
CA GLU A 381 23.23 -0.68 -4.82
C GLU A 381 23.35 -0.43 -3.31
N SER A 382 23.48 0.85 -2.92
CA SER A 382 23.58 1.24 -1.51
C SER A 382 22.34 0.84 -0.72
N GLY A 383 21.13 1.01 -1.29
CA GLY A 383 19.88 0.59 -0.68
C GLY A 383 19.78 -0.93 -0.52
N ILE A 384 20.16 -1.69 -1.55
CA ILE A 384 20.20 -3.16 -1.50
C ILE A 384 21.18 -3.63 -0.44
N GLU A 385 22.42 -3.13 -0.43
CA GLU A 385 23.42 -3.50 0.57
C GLU A 385 22.97 -3.18 1.99
N TYR A 386 22.35 -2.01 2.19
CA TYR A 386 21.81 -1.63 3.49
C TYR A 386 20.78 -2.66 3.97
N LEU A 387 19.83 -3.04 3.11
CA LEU A 387 18.79 -4.01 3.44
C LEU A 387 19.39 -5.40 3.74
N LEU A 388 20.35 -5.87 2.96
CA LEU A 388 21.02 -7.14 3.20
C LEU A 388 21.83 -7.13 4.51
N LYS A 389 22.51 -6.02 4.83
CA LYS A 389 23.20 -5.82 6.13
C LYS A 389 22.23 -5.80 7.32
N LYS A 390 20.94 -5.55 7.09
CA LYS A 390 19.86 -5.62 8.09
C LYS A 390 19.12 -6.97 8.07
N ASP A 391 19.75 -8.01 7.55
CA ASP A 391 19.24 -9.40 7.51
C ASP A 391 17.96 -9.59 6.68
N PHE A 392 17.63 -8.69 5.75
CA PHE A 392 16.59 -8.96 4.76
C PHE A 392 17.09 -10.03 3.78
N LYS A 393 16.26 -11.04 3.50
CA LYS A 393 16.53 -12.00 2.41
C LYS A 393 16.32 -11.30 1.07
N GLN A 394 17.06 -11.71 0.04
CA GLN A 394 16.90 -11.15 -1.32
C GLN A 394 15.46 -11.25 -1.82
N SER A 395 14.79 -12.38 -1.58
CA SER A 395 13.38 -12.60 -1.93
C SER A 395 12.39 -11.72 -1.16
N GLN A 396 12.84 -10.99 -0.14
CA GLN A 396 12.03 -10.03 0.63
C GLN A 396 12.21 -8.58 0.14
N ILE A 397 13.02 -8.36 -0.90
CA ILE A 397 13.32 -7.04 -1.47
C ILE A 397 12.76 -6.98 -2.90
N VAL A 398 12.17 -5.85 -3.27
CA VAL A 398 11.77 -5.55 -4.67
C VAL A 398 12.17 -4.12 -5.02
N VAL A 399 12.57 -3.92 -6.27
CA VAL A 399 12.81 -2.61 -6.88
C VAL A 399 11.67 -2.32 -7.86
N LEU A 400 10.98 -1.21 -7.66
CA LEU A 400 9.80 -0.83 -8.42
C LEU A 400 9.99 0.52 -9.09
N SER A 401 9.43 0.69 -10.29
CA SER A 401 9.33 2.00 -10.95
C SER A 401 7.98 2.12 -11.68
N PRO A 402 7.43 3.34 -11.86
CA PRO A 402 6.23 3.52 -12.67
C PRO A 402 6.44 3.09 -14.13
N ASP A 403 7.64 3.34 -14.67
CA ASP A 403 7.95 3.09 -16.08
C ASP A 403 8.72 1.78 -16.32
N ARG A 404 8.31 1.04 -17.36
CA ARG A 404 8.86 -0.27 -17.71
C ARG A 404 10.24 -0.18 -18.35
N GLU A 405 10.44 0.78 -19.24
CA GLU A 405 11.71 0.95 -19.95
C GLU A 405 12.79 1.44 -18.98
N PHE A 406 12.43 2.37 -18.10
CA PHE A 406 13.28 2.89 -17.06
C PHE A 406 13.75 1.79 -16.10
N ILE A 407 12.84 1.01 -15.48
CA ILE A 407 13.25 -0.05 -14.54
C ILE A 407 14.12 -1.10 -15.22
N TYR A 408 13.83 -1.45 -16.48
CA TYR A 408 14.61 -2.40 -17.25
C TYR A 408 16.02 -1.88 -17.55
N SER A 409 16.16 -0.58 -17.84
CA SER A 409 17.47 0.06 -18.03
C SER A 409 18.32 -0.02 -16.76
N GLN A 410 17.72 0.19 -15.58
CA GLN A 410 18.42 0.10 -14.29
C GLN A 410 18.82 -1.35 -13.97
N PHE A 411 17.92 -2.29 -14.22
CA PHE A 411 18.20 -3.72 -14.10
C PHE A 411 19.42 -4.13 -14.95
N LYS A 412 19.44 -3.77 -16.24
CA LYS A 412 20.56 -4.10 -17.14
C LYS A 412 21.91 -3.55 -16.66
N GLN A 413 21.93 -2.32 -16.13
CA GLN A 413 23.17 -1.70 -15.65
C GLN A 413 23.72 -2.40 -14.40
N LEU A 414 22.84 -2.97 -13.57
CA LEU A 414 23.22 -3.70 -12.36
C LEU A 414 23.62 -5.15 -12.67
N ASP A 415 22.87 -5.82 -13.54
CA ASP A 415 23.11 -7.20 -13.96
C ASP A 415 24.48 -7.38 -14.64
N GLN A 416 24.88 -6.41 -15.47
CA GLN A 416 26.20 -6.39 -16.13
C GLN A 416 27.39 -6.25 -15.17
N LEU A 417 27.15 -5.82 -13.94
CA LEU A 417 28.19 -5.53 -12.95
C LEU A 417 28.16 -6.46 -11.74
N ALA A 418 27.46 -7.61 -11.87
CA ALA A 418 27.43 -8.74 -10.94
C ALA A 418 27.73 -8.35 -9.49
N LEU A 419 26.70 -7.95 -8.74
CA LEU A 419 26.83 -7.88 -7.30
C LEU A 419 27.10 -9.30 -6.78
N ASP A 420 28.35 -9.60 -6.44
CA ASP A 420 28.80 -10.94 -6.06
C ASP A 420 27.84 -11.59 -5.03
N GLY A 421 27.21 -12.70 -5.44
CA GLY A 421 26.29 -13.47 -4.59
C GLY A 421 24.85 -12.93 -4.48
N ILE A 422 24.47 -11.90 -5.24
CA ILE A 422 23.08 -11.39 -5.29
C ILE A 422 22.41 -11.86 -6.57
N GLY A 423 21.34 -12.65 -6.44
CA GLY A 423 20.46 -12.99 -7.56
C GLY A 423 19.57 -11.81 -7.91
N LEU A 424 19.63 -11.33 -9.14
CA LEU A 424 18.72 -10.31 -9.66
C LEU A 424 17.76 -10.94 -10.66
N ASN A 425 16.49 -10.55 -10.61
CA ASN A 425 15.47 -11.03 -11.53
C ASN A 425 14.65 -9.86 -12.07
N HIS A 426 14.20 -9.96 -13.30
CA HIS A 426 13.36 -8.95 -13.94
C HIS A 426 12.16 -9.61 -14.61
N ILE A 427 10.96 -9.05 -14.43
CA ILE A 427 9.78 -9.48 -15.19
C ILE A 427 9.79 -8.74 -16.53
N TYR A 428 10.24 -9.40 -17.60
CA TYR A 428 10.04 -8.95 -18.99
C TYR A 428 8.76 -9.63 -19.54
N ASP A 429 7.95 -8.95 -20.35
CA ASP A 429 6.61 -9.43 -20.77
C ASP A 429 6.65 -10.86 -21.33
N ASP A 430 5.71 -11.71 -20.88
CA ASP A 430 4.66 -12.24 -21.75
C ASP A 430 3.48 -12.74 -20.88
N MET A 431 2.30 -12.81 -21.49
CA MET A 431 0.96 -13.17 -21.01
C MET A 431 0.84 -14.60 -20.42
N SER A 432 1.91 -15.13 -19.84
CA SER A 432 1.92 -16.31 -18.99
C SER A 432 2.09 -15.88 -17.54
N LYS A 433 0.95 -15.85 -16.82
CA LYS A 433 0.94 -16.03 -15.37
C LYS A 433 1.79 -17.27 -15.05
N SER A 434 2.92 -17.13 -14.36
CA SER A 434 3.53 -18.10 -13.41
C SER A 434 5.07 -18.05 -13.35
N PHE A 435 5.65 -16.99 -12.79
CA PHE A 435 6.96 -17.11 -12.13
C PHE A 435 6.82 -16.43 -10.76
N ILE A 436 6.36 -17.17 -9.75
CA ILE A 436 7.09 -18.15 -8.89
C ILE A 436 7.97 -17.39 -7.92
N ASN A 437 8.01 -17.82 -6.65
CA ASN A 437 8.95 -17.38 -5.63
C ASN A 437 10.37 -17.27 -6.20
N VAL A 438 10.72 -16.10 -6.75
CA VAL A 438 12.00 -15.95 -7.40
C VAL A 438 13.05 -15.84 -6.31
N GLU A 439 14.03 -16.73 -6.35
CA GLU A 439 15.23 -16.58 -5.54
C GLU A 439 15.98 -15.35 -6.05
N GLY A 440 16.10 -14.32 -5.21
CA GLY A 440 16.75 -13.06 -5.57
C GLY A 440 15.87 -11.82 -5.42
N ILE A 441 16.44 -10.67 -5.74
CA ILE A 441 15.81 -9.36 -5.73
C ILE A 441 15.07 -9.15 -7.05
N LEU A 442 13.80 -8.78 -6.98
CA LEU A 442 12.96 -8.59 -8.16
C LEU A 442 12.95 -7.13 -8.62
N PHE A 443 13.06 -6.91 -9.93
CA PHE A 443 12.85 -5.64 -10.62
C PHE A 443 11.55 -5.72 -11.43
N SER A 444 10.64 -4.77 -11.23
CA SER A 444 9.34 -4.75 -11.91
C SER A 444 8.77 -3.35 -12.04
N SER A 445 7.87 -3.14 -13.01
CA SER A 445 6.99 -1.97 -12.96
C SER A 445 5.95 -2.12 -11.85
N ILE A 446 5.46 -0.99 -11.33
CA ILE A 446 4.42 -0.94 -10.29
C ILE A 446 3.15 -1.65 -10.76
N ARG A 447 2.72 -1.40 -12.02
CA ARG A 447 1.53 -2.04 -12.61
C ARG A 447 1.61 -3.56 -12.60
N ARG A 448 2.76 -4.15 -12.96
CA ARG A 448 2.93 -5.62 -12.95
C ARG A 448 3.08 -6.21 -11.55
N PHE A 449 3.47 -5.41 -10.57
CA PHE A 449 3.58 -5.83 -9.18
C PHE A 449 2.25 -5.66 -8.39
N THR A 450 1.15 -5.35 -9.07
CA THR A 450 -0.18 -5.22 -8.46
C THR A 450 -0.61 -6.51 -7.76
N GLY A 451 -1.26 -6.36 -6.61
CA GLY A 451 -1.69 -7.48 -5.76
C GLY A 451 -0.55 -8.19 -5.02
N ARG A 452 0.71 -7.74 -5.14
CA ARG A 452 1.87 -8.33 -4.46
C ARG A 452 2.43 -7.36 -3.41
N GLN A 453 3.26 -7.90 -2.51
CA GLN A 453 3.93 -7.15 -1.46
C GLN A 453 5.31 -7.74 -1.14
N LYS A 454 6.17 -6.94 -0.52
CA LYS A 454 7.47 -7.35 0.02
C LYS A 454 7.74 -6.65 1.34
N LYS A 455 8.62 -7.24 2.16
CA LYS A 455 9.05 -6.62 3.42
C LYS A 455 9.78 -5.30 3.17
N ALA A 456 10.59 -5.23 2.10
CA ALA A 456 11.26 -4.01 1.68
C ALA A 456 11.03 -3.68 0.20
N VAL A 457 10.80 -2.40 -0.10
CA VAL A 457 10.66 -1.85 -1.45
C VAL A 457 11.66 -0.73 -1.67
N ILE A 458 12.35 -0.75 -2.80
CA ILE A 458 13.09 0.39 -3.33
C ILE A 458 12.27 0.96 -4.50
N LEU A 459 11.61 2.09 -4.28
CA LEU A 459 10.77 2.78 -5.24
C LEU A 459 11.58 3.82 -6.00
N LEU A 460 11.66 3.66 -7.32
CA LEU A 460 12.35 4.55 -8.24
C LEU A 460 11.35 5.48 -8.91
N LEU A 461 11.47 6.78 -8.65
CA LEU A 461 10.62 7.84 -9.20
C LEU A 461 11.45 8.72 -10.17
N PRO A 462 11.61 8.32 -11.44
CA PRO A 462 12.30 9.13 -12.46
C PRO A 462 11.53 10.41 -12.78
N ASP A 463 12.19 11.43 -13.32
CA ASP A 463 11.51 12.68 -13.69
C ASP A 463 10.42 12.35 -14.74
N PRO A 464 9.14 12.68 -14.49
CA PRO A 464 8.06 12.46 -15.45
C PRO A 464 8.40 12.99 -16.84
N LYS A 465 9.11 14.11 -16.96
CA LYS A 465 9.47 14.70 -18.27
C LYS A 465 10.36 13.81 -19.13
N ASN A 466 11.05 12.86 -18.53
CA ASN A 466 11.91 11.90 -19.23
C ASN A 466 11.18 10.59 -19.56
N LEU A 467 9.89 10.49 -19.23
CA LEU A 467 9.07 9.33 -19.54
C LEU A 467 8.30 9.58 -20.84
N THR A 468 8.25 8.57 -21.68
CA THR A 468 7.59 8.61 -23.00
C THR A 468 6.16 8.06 -22.95
N ASN A 469 5.82 7.31 -21.91
CA ASN A 469 4.52 6.68 -21.75
C ASN A 469 3.50 7.66 -21.11
N THR A 470 2.54 8.13 -21.90
CA THR A 470 1.50 9.08 -21.48
C THR A 470 0.63 8.54 -20.34
N GLU A 471 0.27 7.25 -20.35
CA GLU A 471 -0.50 6.64 -19.25
C GLU A 471 0.23 6.68 -17.91
N VAL A 472 1.56 6.62 -17.94
CA VAL A 472 2.40 6.75 -16.73
C VAL A 472 2.42 8.18 -16.23
N LEU A 473 2.42 9.17 -17.14
CA LEU A 473 2.40 10.59 -16.79
C LEU A 473 1.09 10.98 -16.11
N ASP A 474 -0.03 10.54 -16.68
CA ASP A 474 -1.36 10.90 -16.19
C ASP A 474 -1.68 10.30 -14.81
N ASN A 475 -1.02 9.18 -14.48
CA ASN A 475 -1.24 8.43 -13.23
C ASN A 475 0.00 8.44 -12.31
N TYR A 476 0.93 9.38 -12.48
CA TYR A 476 2.25 9.31 -11.83
C TYR A 476 2.14 9.37 -10.29
N LYS A 477 1.21 10.17 -9.76
CA LYS A 477 0.95 10.32 -8.32
C LYS A 477 0.37 9.02 -7.73
N GLU A 478 -0.61 8.45 -8.42
CA GLU A 478 -1.26 7.18 -8.10
C GLU A 478 -0.25 6.04 -8.15
N LEU A 479 0.60 5.99 -9.18
CA LEU A 479 1.68 5.01 -9.31
C LEU A 479 2.64 5.09 -8.12
N ALA A 480 3.08 6.28 -7.73
CA ALA A 480 3.95 6.47 -6.57
C ALA A 480 3.28 6.00 -5.27
N PHE A 481 2.00 6.33 -5.06
CA PHE A 481 1.21 5.86 -3.93
C PHE A 481 1.09 4.33 -3.90
N ILE A 482 0.68 3.72 -5.02
CA ILE A 482 0.53 2.27 -5.15
C ILE A 482 1.87 1.58 -4.90
N GLY A 483 2.96 2.09 -5.49
CA GLY A 483 4.31 1.54 -5.36
C GLY A 483 4.81 1.55 -3.91
N ALA A 484 4.60 2.65 -3.19
CA ALA A 484 4.90 2.73 -1.76
C ALA A 484 4.08 1.72 -0.94
N GLY A 485 2.80 1.56 -1.29
CA GLY A 485 1.88 0.61 -0.65
C GLY A 485 2.22 -0.88 -0.85
N ARG A 486 3.29 -1.21 -1.60
CA ARG A 486 3.82 -2.58 -1.75
C ARG A 486 4.83 -2.95 -0.66
N ALA A 487 5.26 -1.99 0.17
CA ALA A 487 6.18 -2.19 1.28
C ALA A 487 5.45 -2.50 2.59
N GLU A 488 5.72 -3.66 3.18
CA GLU A 488 5.15 -4.01 4.50
C GLU A 488 5.86 -3.28 5.64
N HIS A 489 7.18 -3.11 5.54
CA HIS A 489 8.02 -2.60 6.62
C HIS A 489 8.91 -1.44 6.21
N THR A 490 9.69 -1.61 5.13
CA THR A 490 10.75 -0.70 4.74
C THR A 490 10.58 -0.17 3.33
N LEU A 491 10.66 1.16 3.17
CA LEU A 491 10.56 1.85 1.89
C LEU A 491 11.78 2.76 1.68
N PHE A 492 12.47 2.58 0.56
CA PHE A 492 13.45 3.53 0.04
C PHE A 492 12.86 4.22 -1.17
N VAL A 493 12.79 5.54 -1.18
CA VAL A 493 12.28 6.32 -2.31
C VAL A 493 13.45 7.05 -2.95
N LEU A 494 13.91 6.54 -4.09
CA LEU A 494 14.92 7.19 -4.91
C LEU A 494 14.18 8.01 -5.96
N HIS A 495 14.40 9.33 -6.01
CA HIS A 495 13.64 10.20 -6.91
C HIS A 495 14.50 11.23 -7.64
N SER A 496 14.11 11.60 -8.86
CA SER A 496 14.77 12.68 -9.60
C SER A 496 14.58 14.05 -8.92
N PRO A 497 15.49 15.02 -9.13
CA PRO A 497 15.30 16.38 -8.66
C PRO A 497 13.99 16.98 -9.17
N GLY A 498 13.19 17.58 -8.29
CA GLY A 498 11.92 18.22 -8.63
C GLY A 498 10.69 17.33 -8.47
N VAL A 499 10.86 16.01 -8.37
CA VAL A 499 9.77 15.07 -8.10
C VAL A 499 9.15 15.30 -6.71
N ASP A 500 9.99 15.62 -5.72
CA ASP A 500 9.61 16.01 -4.36
C ASP A 500 8.60 17.16 -4.35
N ASN A 501 8.86 18.21 -5.14
CA ASN A 501 7.94 19.33 -5.29
C ASN A 501 6.64 18.93 -6.01
N SER A 502 6.71 18.06 -7.03
CA SER A 502 5.53 17.65 -7.81
C SER A 502 4.58 16.74 -7.02
N LEU A 503 5.13 15.94 -6.10
CA LEU A 503 4.39 14.99 -5.28
C LEU A 503 4.12 15.50 -3.85
N GLY A 504 4.61 16.69 -3.50
CA GLY A 504 4.28 17.35 -2.24
C GLY A 504 4.96 16.77 -0.99
N PHE A 505 6.18 16.22 -1.11
CA PHE A 505 6.96 15.73 0.03
C PHE A 505 8.35 16.35 0.10
N SER A 506 9.02 16.27 1.26
CA SER A 506 10.41 16.70 1.44
C SER A 506 11.23 15.71 2.26
N GLU A 507 12.54 15.65 2.01
CA GLU A 507 13.47 14.79 2.77
C GLU A 507 13.41 15.08 4.28
N ALA A 508 13.19 16.34 4.67
CA ALA A 508 13.10 16.78 6.07
C ALA A 508 11.94 16.13 6.84
N GLU A 509 10.90 15.63 6.16
CA GLU A 509 9.77 14.97 6.81
C GLU A 509 10.09 13.53 7.24
N PHE A 510 11.18 12.97 6.73
CA PHE A 510 11.61 11.58 6.97
C PHE A 510 12.97 11.49 7.68
N LEU A 511 13.57 12.64 8.01
CA LEU A 511 14.74 12.79 8.89
C LEU A 511 14.31 12.95 10.36
#